data_AF-K1S083-F1
#
_entry.id   AF-K1S083-F1
#
_cell.length_a   1.000
_cell.length_b   1.000
_cell.length_c   1.000
_cell.angle_alpha   90.00
_cell.angle_beta   90.00
_cell.angle_gamma   90.00
#
_symmetry.space_group_name_H-M   'P 1'
#
loop_
_entity.id
_entity.type
_entity.pdbx_description
1 polymer ?
#
loop_
_entity_poly.entity_id
_entity_poly.type
_entity_poly.pdbx_seq_one_letter_code
_entity_poly.pdbx_strand_id
1 'polypeptide(L)'
;MDGPMFGVFVTPQANNVDKSTPLGLPVYAEAMEELKDLDIAYSRMTGEIHDSERIVLADDRLLSPAGTPVNKVNPGAAATKNLPKYVRNVYGEGPDSFYQEINPTLNTEVRVKGINALLSQIGYKAGFSNGYFVFDQKTGMVTATQVESDDRRTIQYIKDVRDQLEKCMDAVYYALS
;
A
#
# COMPACT_ATOMS: atom_id res chain seq x y z
N MET A 1 -12.84 28.66 41.45
CA MET A 1 -12.54 28.12 40.12
C MET A 1 -11.56 26.99 40.33
N ASP A 2 -12.02 25.74 40.25
CA ASP A 2 -11.26 24.55 40.69
C ASP A 2 -10.96 23.59 39.51
N GLY A 3 -11.05 24.11 38.27
CA GLY A 3 -10.85 23.36 37.03
C GLY A 3 -10.07 24.16 35.98
N PRO A 4 -9.53 23.48 34.95
CA PRO A 4 -8.75 24.13 33.90
C PRO A 4 -9.58 25.16 33.12
N MET A 5 -9.00 26.34 32.86
CA MET A 5 -9.66 27.44 32.11
C MET A 5 -9.61 27.25 30.58
N PHE A 6 -9.55 26.01 30.12
CA PHE A 6 -9.53 25.65 28.70
C PHE A 6 -10.12 24.25 28.51
N GLY A 7 -10.77 24.00 27.37
CA GLY A 7 -11.17 22.67 26.94
C GLY A 7 -10.16 22.06 25.98
N VAL A 8 -9.90 20.77 26.10
CA VAL A 8 -9.07 20.01 25.16
C VAL A 8 -9.94 18.98 24.48
N PHE A 9 -10.03 19.08 23.15
CA PHE A 9 -10.62 18.01 22.35
C PHE A 9 -9.62 16.85 22.26
N VAL A 10 -10.06 15.68 22.70
CA VAL A 10 -9.29 14.44 22.60
C VAL A 10 -10.06 13.44 21.78
N THR A 11 -9.35 12.48 21.19
CA THR A 11 -9.99 11.34 20.54
C THR A 11 -10.68 10.47 21.59
N PRO A 12 -11.70 9.68 21.23
CA PRO A 12 -12.38 8.79 22.17
C PRO A 12 -11.49 7.68 22.74
N GLN A 13 -10.31 7.51 22.15
CA GLN A 13 -9.39 6.45 22.43
C GLN A 13 -8.54 6.77 23.65
N ALA A 14 -8.40 5.80 24.55
CA ALA A 14 -7.61 5.98 25.76
C ALA A 14 -6.12 6.13 25.43
N ASN A 15 -5.46 7.14 26.00
CA ASN A 15 -4.03 7.30 25.87
C ASN A 15 -3.29 6.28 26.76
N ASN A 16 -2.71 5.26 26.13
CA ASN A 16 -1.92 4.23 26.79
C ASN A 16 -0.40 4.50 26.79
N VAL A 17 0.06 5.49 26.03
CA VAL A 17 1.49 5.84 25.87
C VAL A 17 1.92 6.76 27.01
N ASP A 18 1.17 7.82 27.25
CA ASP A 18 1.45 8.78 28.31
C ASP A 18 0.17 9.05 29.09
N LYS A 19 0.12 8.51 30.31
CA LYS A 19 -1.04 8.67 31.22
C LYS A 19 -1.01 10.01 31.96
N SER A 20 0.11 10.73 31.92
CA SER A 20 0.29 12.00 32.60
C SER A 20 -0.20 13.20 31.77
N THR A 21 -0.33 13.01 30.46
CA THR A 21 -0.81 14.06 29.56
C THR A 21 -2.34 14.01 29.41
N PRO A 22 -3.02 15.16 29.40
CA PRO A 22 -4.43 15.25 29.07
C PRO A 22 -4.70 15.12 27.56
N LEU A 23 -3.67 14.89 26.73
CA LEU A 23 -3.80 14.75 25.28
C LEU A 23 -4.22 13.32 24.89
N GLY A 24 -5.08 13.23 23.87
CA GLY A 24 -5.47 11.96 23.26
C GLY A 24 -4.44 11.45 22.24
N LEU A 25 -4.58 10.19 21.85
CA LEU A 25 -3.79 9.60 20.78
C LEU A 25 -4.35 9.96 19.41
N PRO A 26 -3.53 9.98 18.34
CA PRO A 26 -4.05 10.10 17.00
C PRO A 26 -4.93 8.89 16.64
N VAL A 27 -5.96 9.11 15.83
CA VAL A 27 -6.94 8.07 15.43
C VAL A 27 -6.29 6.83 14.80
N TYR A 28 -5.15 7.01 14.13
CA TYR A 28 -4.40 5.93 13.49
C TYR A 28 -3.39 5.25 14.41
N ALA A 29 -3.27 5.65 15.69
CA ALA A 29 -2.22 5.17 16.60
C ALA A 29 -2.19 3.64 16.71
N GLU A 30 -3.36 3.01 16.81
CA GLU A 30 -3.48 1.54 16.88
C GLU A 30 -3.19 0.83 15.56
N ALA A 31 -3.29 1.53 14.43
CA ALA A 31 -3.08 1.00 13.08
C ALA A 31 -1.67 1.26 12.53
N MET A 32 -0.74 1.72 13.38
CA MET A 32 0.61 2.08 12.95
C MET A 32 1.42 0.91 12.37
N GLU A 33 1.21 -0.31 12.86
CA GLU A 33 1.87 -1.50 12.32
C GLU A 33 1.29 -1.87 10.96
N GLU A 34 -0.03 -1.91 10.82
CA GLU A 34 -0.69 -2.22 9.56
C GLU A 34 -0.41 -1.18 8.47
N LEU A 35 -0.25 0.10 8.85
CA LEU A 35 0.16 1.15 7.91
C LEU A 35 1.57 0.91 7.34
N LYS A 36 2.50 0.37 8.13
CA LYS A 36 3.83 -0.03 7.63
C LYS A 36 3.72 -1.23 6.71
N ASP A 37 2.90 -2.21 7.06
CA ASP A 37 2.68 -3.39 6.23
C ASP A 37 2.03 -3.03 4.89
N LEU A 38 1.11 -2.06 4.89
CA LEU A 38 0.50 -1.51 3.68
C LEU A 38 1.54 -0.85 2.77
N ASP A 39 2.46 -0.06 3.33
CA ASP A 39 3.55 0.58 2.58
C ASP A 39 4.46 -0.46 1.89
N ILE A 40 4.82 -1.53 2.62
CA ILE A 40 5.60 -2.64 2.08
C ILE A 40 4.81 -3.38 0.98
N ALA A 41 3.54 -3.67 1.22
CA ALA A 41 2.69 -4.38 0.26
C ALA A 41 2.53 -3.59 -1.04
N TYR A 42 2.30 -2.28 -0.94
CA TYR A 42 2.20 -1.38 -2.08
C TYR A 42 3.53 -1.29 -2.84
N SER A 43 4.64 -1.06 -2.13
CA SER A 43 5.98 -1.00 -2.73
C SER A 43 6.35 -2.28 -3.48
N ARG A 44 6.00 -3.45 -2.93
CA ARG A 44 6.22 -4.74 -3.60
C ARG A 44 5.35 -4.92 -4.84
N MET A 45 4.10 -4.43 -4.82
CA MET A 45 3.22 -4.46 -5.99
C MET A 45 3.78 -3.56 -7.10
N THR A 46 4.21 -2.35 -6.78
CA THR A 46 4.84 -1.43 -7.74
C THR A 46 6.15 -2.00 -8.29
N GLY A 47 6.98 -2.58 -7.41
CA GLY A 47 8.22 -3.25 -7.82
C GLY A 47 7.97 -4.41 -8.77
N GLU A 48 6.97 -5.25 -8.50
CA GLU A 48 6.61 -6.36 -9.40
C GLU A 48 6.09 -5.86 -10.75
N ILE A 49 5.31 -4.79 -10.78
CA ILE A 49 4.87 -4.16 -12.05
C ILE A 49 6.08 -3.65 -12.83
N HIS A 50 7.05 -3.02 -12.16
CA HIS A 50 8.28 -2.55 -12.79
C HIS A 50 9.16 -3.72 -13.29
N ASP A 51 9.26 -4.80 -12.51
CA ASP A 51 10.04 -5.99 -12.87
C ASP A 51 9.35 -6.90 -13.89
N SER A 52 8.05 -6.69 -14.12
CA SER A 52 7.26 -7.43 -15.13
C SER A 52 7.56 -7.02 -16.57
N GLU A 53 8.47 -6.08 -16.79
CA GLU A 53 9.01 -5.83 -18.11
C GLU A 53 9.49 -7.14 -18.73
N ARG A 54 9.00 -7.44 -19.94
CA ARG A 54 9.39 -8.62 -20.71
C ARG A 54 10.90 -8.67 -20.82
N ILE A 55 11.50 -9.86 -20.65
CA ILE A 55 12.94 -10.05 -20.90
C ILE A 55 13.13 -11.16 -21.94
N VAL A 56 13.82 -10.81 -23.02
CA VAL A 56 14.25 -11.71 -24.09
C VAL A 56 15.75 -11.94 -23.92
N LEU A 57 16.13 -13.20 -23.72
CA LEU A 57 17.52 -13.61 -23.70
C LEU A 57 17.93 -14.00 -25.12
N ALA A 58 18.90 -13.28 -25.69
CA ALA A 58 19.39 -13.51 -27.04
C ALA A 58 20.91 -13.74 -27.02
N ASP A 59 21.37 -14.75 -27.77
CA ASP A 59 22.78 -15.06 -27.94
C ASP A 59 23.51 -13.96 -28.74
N ASP A 60 24.72 -13.61 -28.31
CA ASP A 60 25.62 -12.63 -28.95
C ASP A 60 25.87 -12.92 -30.44
N ARG A 61 25.82 -14.21 -30.83
CA ARG A 61 25.95 -14.68 -32.22
C ARG A 61 24.77 -14.27 -33.11
N LEU A 62 23.57 -14.13 -32.53
CA LEU A 62 22.37 -13.67 -33.24
C LEU A 62 22.32 -12.13 -33.36
N LEU A 63 23.06 -11.42 -32.50
CA LEU A 63 23.08 -9.97 -32.42
C LEU A 63 24.20 -9.34 -33.27
N SER A 64 25.10 -10.15 -33.81
CA SER A 64 26.22 -9.69 -34.65
C SER A 64 25.82 -9.64 -36.14
N PRO A 65 26.16 -8.58 -36.88
CA PRO A 65 25.90 -8.51 -38.32
C PRO A 65 26.61 -9.64 -39.07
N ALA A 66 25.93 -10.18 -40.09
CA ALA A 66 26.42 -11.29 -40.90
C ALA A 66 27.80 -10.98 -41.52
N GLY A 67 28.77 -11.88 -41.31
CA GLY A 67 30.14 -11.75 -41.83
C GLY A 67 31.19 -11.29 -40.83
N THR A 68 30.85 -11.09 -39.56
CA THR A 68 31.83 -10.71 -38.53
C THR A 68 32.58 -11.96 -38.00
N PRO A 69 33.92 -12.04 -38.12
CA PRO A 69 34.67 -13.19 -37.62
C PRO A 69 34.61 -13.27 -36.09
N VAL A 70 34.35 -14.47 -35.57
CA VAL A 70 34.15 -14.78 -34.13
C VAL A 70 35.28 -14.22 -33.23
N ASN A 71 36.50 -14.10 -33.76
CA ASN A 71 37.67 -13.54 -33.06
C ASN A 71 37.69 -12.01 -32.89
N LYS A 72 36.72 -11.26 -33.44
CA LYS A 72 36.61 -9.80 -33.30
C LYS A 72 35.35 -9.33 -32.58
N VAL A 73 34.50 -10.27 -32.13
CA VAL A 73 33.33 -9.95 -31.32
C VAL A 73 33.84 -9.76 -29.89
N ASN A 74 33.98 -8.50 -29.44
CA ASN A 74 34.28 -8.21 -28.05
C ASN A 74 33.09 -8.67 -27.19
N PRO A 75 33.25 -9.67 -26.32
CA PRO A 75 32.15 -10.19 -25.50
C PRO A 75 31.58 -9.05 -24.65
N GLY A 76 30.30 -8.71 -24.87
CA GLY A 76 29.56 -7.73 -24.05
C GLY A 76 29.69 -6.24 -24.41
N ALA A 77 30.61 -5.83 -25.30
CA ALA A 77 30.84 -4.40 -25.57
C ALA A 77 30.20 -3.87 -26.87
N ALA A 78 29.98 -4.72 -27.87
CA ALA A 78 29.48 -4.29 -29.19
C ALA A 78 27.95 -4.42 -29.33
N ALA A 79 27.34 -5.42 -28.71
CA ALA A 79 25.90 -5.69 -28.86
C ALA A 79 25.02 -4.92 -27.86
N THR A 80 25.56 -4.40 -26.76
CA THR A 80 24.77 -3.76 -25.69
C THR A 80 24.33 -2.32 -25.97
N LYS A 81 24.92 -1.66 -26.98
CA LYS A 81 24.75 -0.21 -27.17
C LYS A 81 23.40 0.20 -27.78
N ASN A 82 22.71 -0.71 -28.47
CA ASN A 82 21.44 -0.45 -29.17
C ASN A 82 20.40 -1.58 -29.00
N LEU A 83 20.49 -2.38 -27.93
CA LEU A 83 19.45 -3.36 -27.64
C LEU A 83 18.25 -2.66 -26.99
N PRO A 84 17.01 -3.04 -27.35
CA PRO A 84 15.85 -2.65 -26.58
C PRO A 84 16.03 -3.07 -25.11
N LYS A 85 15.51 -2.29 -24.16
CA LYS A 85 15.67 -2.52 -22.72
C LYS A 85 15.28 -3.94 -22.25
N TYR A 86 14.39 -4.58 -23.00
CA TYR A 86 13.92 -5.95 -22.75
C TYR A 86 14.88 -7.04 -23.26
N VAL A 87 15.96 -6.74 -23.98
CA VAL A 87 16.87 -7.78 -24.52
C VAL A 87 18.14 -7.84 -23.69
N ARG A 88 18.43 -9.00 -23.10
CA ARG A 88 19.69 -9.27 -22.40
C ARG A 88 20.53 -10.28 -23.18
N ASN A 89 21.80 -9.96 -23.35
CA ASN A 89 22.76 -10.83 -24.02
C ASN A 89 23.20 -11.94 -23.04
N VAL A 90 23.16 -13.19 -23.49
CA VAL A 90 23.60 -14.36 -22.72
C VAL A 90 24.55 -15.21 -23.55
N TYR A 91 25.52 -15.84 -22.89
CA TYR A 91 26.48 -16.72 -23.54
C TYR A 91 25.92 -18.15 -23.58
N GLY A 92 25.61 -18.65 -24.78
CA GLY A 92 25.18 -20.04 -24.98
C GLY A 92 26.36 -21.01 -25.04
N GLU A 93 26.21 -22.20 -24.46
CA GLU A 93 27.22 -23.28 -24.52
C GLU A 93 27.08 -24.23 -25.73
N GLY A 94 26.18 -23.95 -26.69
CA GLY A 94 25.87 -24.87 -27.79
C GLY A 94 25.60 -24.22 -29.16
N PRO A 95 25.54 -25.02 -30.25
CA PRO A 95 25.21 -24.54 -31.60
C PRO A 95 23.71 -24.30 -31.83
N ASP A 96 22.86 -24.80 -30.93
CA ASP A 96 21.44 -24.51 -30.95
C ASP A 96 21.22 -23.13 -30.32
N SER A 97 20.79 -22.19 -31.16
CA SER A 97 20.50 -20.80 -30.83
C SER A 97 19.70 -20.67 -29.53
N PHE A 98 20.36 -20.19 -28.46
CA PHE A 98 19.73 -19.99 -27.16
C PHE A 98 18.83 -18.75 -27.21
N TYR A 99 17.53 -18.97 -27.48
CA TYR A 99 16.47 -17.97 -27.37
C TYR A 99 15.52 -18.41 -26.26
N GLN A 100 15.50 -17.68 -25.15
CA GLN A 100 14.56 -17.92 -24.06
C GLN A 100 13.81 -16.63 -23.75
N GLU A 101 12.49 -16.69 -23.91
CA GLU A 101 11.59 -15.63 -23.47
C GLU A 101 11.17 -15.90 -22.03
N ILE A 102 11.48 -14.97 -21.14
CA ILE A 102 11.02 -15.00 -19.75
C ILE A 102 9.90 -13.97 -19.64
N ASN A 103 8.67 -14.46 -19.50
CA ASN A 103 7.51 -13.65 -19.18
C ASN A 103 7.20 -13.84 -17.68
N PRO A 104 7.46 -12.84 -16.82
CA PRO A 104 7.11 -12.93 -15.41
C PRO A 104 5.58 -13.06 -15.25
N THR A 105 5.12 -14.03 -14.47
CA THR A 105 3.70 -14.12 -14.10
C THR A 105 3.39 -13.07 -13.04
N LEU A 106 2.60 -12.07 -13.40
CA LEU A 106 2.10 -11.03 -12.50
C LEU A 106 1.04 -11.61 -11.55
N ASN A 107 1.28 -11.50 -10.24
CA ASN A 107 0.36 -11.89 -9.17
C ASN A 107 -0.46 -10.70 -8.65
N THR A 108 -0.75 -9.73 -9.52
CA THR A 108 -1.43 -8.47 -9.18
C THR A 108 -2.77 -8.69 -8.49
N GLU A 109 -3.59 -9.64 -8.93
CA GLU A 109 -4.89 -9.95 -8.31
C GLU A 109 -4.77 -10.44 -6.86
N VAL A 110 -3.79 -11.31 -6.59
CA VAL A 110 -3.53 -11.82 -5.24
C VAL A 110 -3.03 -10.69 -4.34
N ARG A 111 -2.21 -9.78 -4.86
CA ARG A 111 -1.72 -8.61 -4.12
C ARG A 111 -2.82 -7.60 -3.82
N VAL A 112 -3.71 -7.32 -4.77
CA VAL A 112 -4.87 -6.45 -4.54
C VAL A 112 -5.76 -7.02 -3.43
N LYS A 113 -6.00 -8.34 -3.40
CA LYS A 113 -6.72 -8.99 -2.29
C LYS A 113 -6.00 -8.81 -0.95
N GLY A 114 -4.68 -8.95 -0.92
CA GLY A 114 -3.86 -8.71 0.28
C GLY A 114 -3.91 -7.27 0.77
N ILE A 115 -3.81 -6.30 -0.13
CA ILE A 115 -3.92 -4.86 0.17
C ILE A 115 -5.32 -4.52 0.72
N ASN A 116 -6.37 -5.05 0.11
CA ASN A 116 -7.74 -4.87 0.60
C ASN A 116 -7.93 -5.43 2.01
N ALA A 117 -7.31 -6.58 2.34
CA ALA A 117 -7.35 -7.12 3.69
C ALA A 117 -6.66 -6.20 4.72
N LEU A 118 -5.50 -5.62 4.37
CA LEU A 118 -4.80 -4.65 5.22
C LEU A 118 -5.63 -3.36 5.40
N LEU A 119 -6.22 -2.84 4.32
CA LEU A 119 -7.10 -1.66 4.36
C LEU A 119 -8.33 -1.88 5.25
N SER A 120 -8.92 -3.08 5.19
CA SER A 120 -10.01 -3.49 6.10
C SER A 120 -9.57 -3.50 7.56
N GLN A 121 -8.36 -3.99 7.86
CA GLN A 121 -7.82 -4.00 9.23
C GLN A 121 -7.53 -2.59 9.74
N ILE A 122 -6.90 -1.74 8.92
CA ILE A 122 -6.63 -0.33 9.24
C ILE A 122 -7.94 0.41 9.49
N GLY A 123 -8.92 0.26 8.60
CA GLY A 123 -10.24 0.86 8.74
C GLY A 123 -10.92 0.44 10.04
N TYR A 124 -10.90 -0.86 10.35
CA TYR A 124 -11.44 -1.38 11.59
C TYR A 124 -10.78 -0.71 12.81
N LYS A 125 -9.45 -0.70 12.89
CA LYS A 125 -8.72 -0.08 14.01
C LYS A 125 -8.94 1.43 14.12
N ALA A 126 -9.11 2.13 13.00
CA ALA A 126 -9.41 3.57 12.97
C ALA A 126 -10.89 3.91 13.25
N GLY A 127 -11.73 2.93 13.60
CA GLY A 127 -13.15 3.14 13.96
C GLY A 127 -14.12 3.06 12.78
N PHE A 128 -13.66 2.76 11.58
CA PHE A 128 -14.50 2.54 10.40
C PHE A 128 -14.98 1.10 10.32
N SER A 129 -16.13 0.92 9.68
CA SER A 129 -16.65 -0.39 9.34
C SER A 129 -15.81 -1.13 8.30
N ASN A 130 -15.88 -2.46 8.34
CA ASN A 130 -15.12 -3.31 7.42
C ASN A 130 -15.56 -3.08 5.97
N GLY A 131 -14.62 -3.06 5.02
CA GLY A 131 -14.91 -2.79 3.61
C GLY A 131 -15.18 -1.31 3.29
N TYR A 132 -14.98 -0.40 4.26
CA TYR A 132 -15.04 1.04 3.98
C TYR A 132 -13.93 1.49 3.03
N PHE A 133 -12.70 1.01 3.27
CA PHE A 133 -11.54 1.24 2.41
C PHE A 133 -11.30 0.03 1.52
N VAL A 134 -11.46 0.22 0.21
CA VAL A 134 -11.15 -0.78 -0.82
C VAL A 134 -10.36 -0.12 -1.94
N PHE A 135 -9.34 -0.82 -2.43
CA PHE A 135 -8.48 -0.36 -3.52
C PHE A 135 -9.14 -0.53 -4.89
N ASP A 136 -9.88 -1.62 -5.04
CA ASP A 136 -10.68 -1.94 -6.23
C ASP A 136 -12.13 -1.59 -5.90
N GLN A 137 -12.75 -0.71 -6.69
CA GLN A 137 -14.01 -0.01 -6.39
C GLN A 137 -15.03 -0.84 -5.58
N LYS A 138 -15.73 -0.19 -4.63
CA LYS A 138 -16.91 -0.77 -3.94
C LYS A 138 -17.90 -1.29 -4.99
N THR A 139 -17.85 -2.59 -5.25
CA THR A 139 -18.74 -3.28 -6.16
C THR A 139 -19.96 -3.69 -5.35
N GLY A 140 -21.07 -2.97 -5.53
CA GLY A 140 -22.33 -3.32 -4.93
C GLY A 140 -23.24 -2.11 -4.75
N MET A 141 -24.38 -2.13 -5.44
CA MET A 141 -25.51 -1.31 -5.06
C MET A 141 -26.04 -1.86 -3.73
N VAL A 142 -25.58 -1.28 -2.62
CA VAL A 142 -25.94 -1.74 -1.28
C VAL A 142 -27.28 -1.13 -0.89
N THR A 143 -28.22 -1.94 -0.41
CA THR A 143 -29.53 -1.45 0.06
C THR A 143 -29.36 -0.66 1.36
N ALA A 144 -30.17 0.40 1.57
CA ALA A 144 -29.99 1.34 2.69
C ALA A 144 -29.94 0.68 4.09
N THR A 145 -30.68 -0.41 4.31
CA THR A 145 -30.67 -1.17 5.58
C THR A 145 -29.40 -1.98 5.78
N GLN A 146 -28.80 -2.48 4.69
CA GLN A 146 -27.49 -3.11 4.74
C GLN A 146 -26.40 -2.07 5.03
N VAL A 147 -26.52 -0.87 4.44
CA VAL A 147 -25.60 0.25 4.73
C VAL A 147 -25.62 0.62 6.22
N GLU A 148 -26.78 0.73 6.86
CA GLU A 148 -26.86 1.03 8.30
C GLU A 148 -26.28 -0.08 9.19
N SER A 149 -26.49 -1.34 8.81
CA SER A 149 -25.96 -2.49 9.57
C SER A 149 -24.45 -2.60 9.42
N ASP A 150 -23.95 -2.39 8.21
CA ASP A 150 -22.52 -2.41 7.90
C ASP A 150 -21.82 -1.22 8.55
N ASP A 151 -22.41 -0.02 8.53
CA ASP A 151 -21.83 1.21 9.09
C ASP A 151 -22.02 1.36 10.61
N ARG A 152 -22.55 0.35 11.31
CA ARG A 152 -22.80 0.43 12.76
C ARG A 152 -21.57 0.83 13.59
N ARG A 153 -20.39 0.34 13.24
CA ARG A 153 -19.13 0.70 13.92
C ARG A 153 -18.77 2.15 13.66
N THR A 154 -18.83 2.58 12.40
CA THR A 154 -18.62 3.98 12.00
C THR A 154 -19.59 4.92 12.74
N ILE A 155 -20.87 4.55 12.83
CA ILE A 155 -21.90 5.32 13.55
C ILE A 155 -21.59 5.38 15.04
N GLN A 156 -21.16 4.28 15.67
CA GLN A 156 -20.75 4.30 17.06
C GLN A 156 -19.54 5.21 17.28
N TYR A 157 -18.53 5.11 16.42
CA TYR A 157 -17.35 5.96 16.49
C TYR A 157 -17.70 7.45 16.34
N ILE A 158 -18.64 7.80 15.45
CA ILE A 158 -19.15 9.18 15.32
C ILE A 158 -19.80 9.65 16.63
N LYS A 159 -20.58 8.79 17.31
CA LYS A 159 -21.17 9.13 18.61
C LYS A 159 -20.09 9.36 19.65
N ASP A 160 -19.12 8.46 19.76
CA ASP A 160 -18.04 8.59 20.75
C ASP A 160 -17.22 9.88 20.54
N VAL A 161 -17.00 10.28 19.28
CA VAL A 161 -16.36 11.56 18.92
C VAL A 161 -17.23 12.76 19.32
N ARG A 162 -18.55 12.69 19.11
CA ARG A 162 -19.49 13.76 19.51
C ARG A 162 -19.57 13.91 21.01
N ASP A 163 -19.63 12.81 21.76
CA ASP A 163 -19.64 12.84 23.23
C ASP A 163 -18.36 13.49 23.78
N GLN A 164 -17.23 13.27 23.11
CA GLN A 164 -15.97 13.90 23.50
C GLN A 164 -15.89 15.38 23.13
N LEU A 165 -16.55 15.78 22.04
CA LEU A 165 -16.73 17.18 21.69
C LEU A 165 -17.63 17.90 22.71
N GLU A 166 -18.73 17.27 23.13
CA GLU A 166 -19.64 17.82 24.14
C GLU A 166 -18.90 18.10 25.46
N LYS A 167 -18.13 17.12 25.97
CA LYS A 167 -17.27 17.32 27.15
C LYS A 167 -16.28 18.47 27.00
N CYS A 168 -15.70 18.63 25.81
CA CYS A 168 -14.79 19.73 25.53
C CYS A 168 -15.53 21.08 25.57
N MET A 169 -16.74 21.15 25.01
CA MET A 169 -17.56 22.36 25.01
C MET A 169 -18.03 22.72 26.42
N ASP A 170 -18.43 21.74 27.24
CA ASP A 170 -18.80 21.95 28.63
C ASP A 170 -17.63 22.50 29.46
N ALA A 171 -16.41 21.99 29.23
CA ALA A 171 -15.20 22.51 29.87
C ALA A 171 -14.89 23.96 29.46
N VAL A 172 -15.10 24.31 28.18
CA VAL A 172 -14.97 25.70 27.71
C VAL A 172 -16.03 26.59 28.34
N TYR A 173 -17.27 26.13 28.43
CA TYR A 173 -18.35 26.88 29.08
C TYR A 173 -18.05 27.16 30.55
N TYR A 174 -17.58 26.15 31.29
CA TYR A 174 -17.12 26.32 32.68
C TYR A 174 -15.96 27.31 32.81
N ALA A 175 -15.04 27.34 31.84
CA ALA A 175 -13.93 28.28 31.84
C ALA A 175 -14.36 29.74 31.58
N LEU A 176 -15.50 29.95 30.94
CA LEU A 176 -16.05 31.28 30.62
C LEU A 176 -16.94 31.86 31.73
N SER A 177 -17.49 31.01 32.61
CA SER A 177 -18.37 31.38 33.74
C SER A 177 -17.59 31.72 35.01
#